data_AF-A0A522F4U7-F1
#
_entry.id   AF-A0A522F4U7-F1
#
_cell.length_a   1.000
_cell.length_b   1.000
_cell.length_c   1.000
_cell.angle_alpha   90.00
_cell.angle_beta   90.00
_cell.angle_gamma   90.00
#
_symmetry.space_group_name_H-M   'P 1'
#
loop_
_entity.id
_entity.type
_entity.pdbx_description
1 polymer ?
#
loop_
_entity_poly.entity_id
_entity_poly.type
_entity_poly.pdbx_seq_one_letter_code
_entity_poly.pdbx_strand_id
1 'polypeptide(L)'
;DGPSSNHYIDSNLVSSNRQNGILFHFSGTDSNIVVRNKIGTDITGTQALGNTLDGIRFAEGPNHNKIGLAGKGNIISNNGGNGITVMTPAELYNTFAENSIYNNAGLGIDLFPAGPSMNDAGDADIGPNDLMNFPVIQNVNLNFSNGVTSISGMIDYAVNAGSNGIKIELFKSDNNASGYGQGKEFIGSAIANSSGNWYFSCSCLSASDLVTATAADLLGNTSEFSLNSSITVGVNDATVNDNVLLYPNPANSIVVVEFSDTKFQSSDYKIVNVLGEIVLTGHLKEIRNAININTLAEEVYCLQINGRNDKIIRKIIKR
;
A
#
# COMPACT_ATOMS: atom_id res chain seq x y z
N ASP A 1 -19.72 11.68 -30.83
CA ASP A 1 -18.54 10.97 -30.32
C ASP A 1 -17.46 11.95 -29.94
N GLY A 2 -17.29 12.11 -28.64
CA GLY A 2 -16.20 12.84 -28.01
C GLY A 2 -15.87 12.10 -26.70
N PRO A 3 -14.69 12.37 -26.11
CA PRO A 3 -14.31 11.69 -24.88
C PRO A 3 -15.29 12.04 -23.76
N SER A 4 -15.60 11.06 -22.89
CA SER A 4 -16.56 11.24 -21.80
C SER A 4 -15.91 12.01 -20.66
N SER A 5 -16.44 13.17 -20.29
CA SER A 5 -15.92 13.94 -19.16
C SER A 5 -17.01 14.36 -18.18
N ASN A 6 -16.68 14.42 -16.90
CA ASN A 6 -17.58 14.87 -15.84
C ASN A 6 -18.86 14.02 -15.67
N HIS A 7 -18.81 12.73 -15.99
CA HIS A 7 -19.93 11.82 -15.77
C HIS A 7 -19.93 11.21 -14.36
N TYR A 8 -21.13 10.90 -13.86
CA TYR A 8 -21.34 10.18 -12.61
C TYR A 8 -21.90 8.79 -12.93
N ILE A 9 -21.11 7.74 -12.69
CA ILE A 9 -21.43 6.35 -12.97
C ILE A 9 -21.67 5.67 -11.63
N ASP A 10 -22.93 5.42 -11.31
CA ASP A 10 -23.34 5.09 -9.94
C ASP A 10 -24.27 3.88 -9.88
N SER A 11 -23.99 2.96 -8.96
CA SER A 11 -24.89 1.86 -8.59
C SER A 11 -25.25 0.91 -9.74
N ASN A 12 -24.33 0.70 -10.68
CA ASN A 12 -24.49 -0.27 -11.77
C ASN A 12 -23.99 -1.67 -11.39
N LEU A 13 -24.49 -2.68 -12.09
CA LEU A 13 -24.01 -4.06 -12.06
C LEU A 13 -23.27 -4.35 -13.39
N VAL A 14 -21.96 -4.59 -13.33
CA VAL A 14 -21.09 -4.75 -14.50
C VAL A 14 -20.29 -6.05 -14.40
N SER A 15 -20.84 -7.12 -14.96
CA SER A 15 -20.41 -8.50 -14.68
C SER A 15 -20.56 -9.38 -15.91
N SER A 16 -19.79 -10.47 -15.98
CA SER A 16 -19.83 -11.47 -17.06
C SER A 16 -19.54 -10.92 -18.46
N ASN A 17 -18.80 -9.80 -18.56
CA ASN A 17 -18.33 -9.30 -19.85
C ASN A 17 -17.16 -10.15 -20.39
N ARG A 18 -17.08 -10.26 -21.72
CA ARG A 18 -15.96 -10.95 -22.41
C ARG A 18 -14.63 -10.18 -22.38
N GLN A 19 -14.63 -8.95 -21.88
CA GLN A 19 -13.47 -8.07 -21.77
C GLN A 19 -13.38 -7.49 -20.35
N ASN A 20 -12.97 -6.22 -20.21
CA ASN A 20 -12.98 -5.50 -18.95
C ASN A 20 -14.42 -5.18 -18.51
N GLY A 21 -14.62 -4.83 -17.25
CA GLY A 21 -15.90 -4.31 -16.76
C GLY A 21 -16.15 -2.87 -17.26
N ILE A 22 -15.38 -1.91 -16.76
CA ILE A 22 -15.45 -0.50 -17.14
C ILE A 22 -14.13 -0.09 -17.81
N LEU A 23 -14.22 0.58 -18.96
CA LEU A 23 -13.05 1.07 -19.69
C LEU A 23 -13.07 2.60 -19.79
N PHE A 24 -12.00 3.21 -19.29
CA PHE A 24 -11.65 4.61 -19.54
C PHE A 24 -10.70 4.62 -20.73
N HIS A 25 -11.15 5.19 -21.85
CA HIS A 25 -10.42 5.12 -23.12
C HIS A 25 -10.31 6.50 -23.74
N PHE A 26 -9.13 6.78 -24.30
CA PHE A 26 -8.75 8.02 -24.97
C PHE A 26 -8.57 9.22 -24.05
N SER A 27 -7.63 10.08 -24.46
CA SER A 27 -7.37 11.37 -23.84
C SER A 27 -8.62 12.25 -23.86
N GLY A 28 -8.86 12.93 -22.73
CA GLY A 28 -10.05 13.74 -22.49
C GLY A 28 -11.17 12.98 -21.79
N THR A 29 -11.03 11.66 -21.57
CA THR A 29 -11.99 10.85 -20.79
C THR A 29 -11.78 11.10 -19.29
N ASP A 30 -11.99 12.34 -18.88
CA ASP A 30 -11.43 12.90 -17.65
C ASP A 30 -12.51 13.28 -16.64
N SER A 31 -12.12 13.35 -15.37
CA SER A 31 -12.97 13.89 -14.30
C SER A 31 -14.31 13.15 -14.11
N ASN A 32 -14.40 11.90 -14.53
CA ASN A 32 -15.58 11.08 -14.24
C ASN A 32 -15.47 10.45 -12.86
N ILE A 33 -16.63 10.13 -12.28
CA ILE A 33 -16.76 9.57 -10.94
C ILE A 33 -17.51 8.25 -11.04
N VAL A 34 -16.89 7.17 -10.56
CA VAL A 34 -17.44 5.82 -10.55
C VAL A 34 -17.63 5.39 -9.10
N VAL A 35 -18.87 5.24 -8.64
CA VAL A 35 -19.16 4.96 -7.21
C VAL A 35 -20.25 3.93 -7.02
N ARG A 36 -20.19 3.17 -5.92
CA ARG A 36 -21.22 2.18 -5.51
C ARG A 36 -21.55 1.13 -6.58
N ASN A 37 -20.73 0.95 -7.60
CA ASN A 37 -20.93 -0.06 -8.62
C ASN A 37 -20.50 -1.44 -8.10
N LYS A 38 -21.09 -2.48 -8.66
CA LYS A 38 -20.77 -3.89 -8.42
C LYS A 38 -20.18 -4.47 -9.70
N ILE A 39 -18.89 -4.79 -9.68
CA ILE A 39 -18.11 -5.15 -10.86
C ILE A 39 -17.55 -6.55 -10.67
N GLY A 40 -17.98 -7.50 -11.51
CA GLY A 40 -17.56 -8.90 -11.46
C GLY A 40 -18.27 -9.76 -10.40
N THR A 41 -19.42 -9.30 -9.90
CA THR A 41 -20.26 -10.02 -8.92
C THR A 41 -21.73 -10.02 -9.32
N ASP A 42 -22.58 -10.77 -8.64
CA ASP A 42 -24.04 -10.65 -8.75
C ASP A 42 -24.63 -9.42 -8.01
N ILE A 43 -25.96 -9.28 -8.08
CA ILE A 43 -26.67 -8.14 -7.49
C ILE A 43 -26.54 -8.07 -5.97
N THR A 44 -26.28 -9.17 -5.27
CA THR A 44 -26.04 -9.18 -3.82
C THR A 44 -24.60 -8.83 -3.48
N GLY A 45 -23.67 -8.91 -4.44
CA GLY A 45 -22.25 -8.66 -4.21
C GLY A 45 -21.50 -9.89 -3.67
N THR A 46 -22.06 -11.09 -3.85
CA THR A 46 -21.55 -12.32 -3.21
C THR A 46 -21.19 -13.43 -4.20
N GLN A 47 -21.89 -13.56 -5.32
CA GLN A 47 -21.59 -14.61 -6.30
C GLN A 47 -20.60 -14.11 -7.36
N ALA A 48 -19.59 -14.93 -7.64
CA ALA A 48 -18.58 -14.65 -8.65
C ALA A 48 -19.18 -14.65 -10.07
N LEU A 49 -19.27 -13.48 -10.68
CA LEU A 49 -19.71 -13.26 -12.06
C LEU A 49 -18.71 -12.37 -12.77
N GLY A 50 -17.43 -12.71 -12.63
CA GLY A 50 -16.28 -11.94 -13.12
C GLY A 50 -16.39 -11.49 -14.57
N ASN A 51 -15.80 -10.33 -14.87
CA ASN A 51 -15.43 -10.00 -16.24
C ASN A 51 -14.19 -10.83 -16.65
N THR A 52 -13.99 -11.06 -17.94
CA THR A 52 -12.91 -11.94 -18.42
C THR A 52 -11.52 -11.32 -18.24
N LEU A 53 -11.42 -9.99 -18.30
CA LEU A 53 -10.18 -9.23 -18.09
C LEU A 53 -10.27 -8.43 -16.79
N ASP A 54 -9.83 -7.17 -16.77
CA ASP A 54 -9.79 -6.35 -15.55
C ASP A 54 -11.18 -5.86 -15.13
N GLY A 55 -11.37 -5.55 -13.86
CA GLY A 55 -12.59 -4.90 -13.40
C GLY A 55 -12.75 -3.52 -14.03
N ILE A 56 -11.73 -2.67 -13.87
CA ILE A 56 -11.66 -1.33 -14.46
C ILE A 56 -10.30 -1.14 -15.13
N ARG A 57 -10.29 -0.62 -16.36
CA ARG A 57 -9.04 -0.31 -17.08
C ARG A 57 -9.00 1.14 -17.53
N PHE A 58 -7.86 1.77 -17.35
CA PHE A 58 -7.48 3.06 -17.91
C PHE A 58 -6.49 2.86 -19.05
N ALA A 59 -6.76 3.44 -20.21
CA ALA A 59 -5.87 3.34 -21.37
C ALA A 59 -5.97 4.56 -22.29
N GLU A 60 -4.82 4.96 -22.82
CA GLU A 60 -4.66 6.00 -23.85
C GLU A 60 -4.95 7.43 -23.38
N GLY A 61 -4.57 7.76 -22.13
CA GLY A 61 -4.55 9.13 -21.59
C GLY A 61 -5.73 9.66 -20.75
N PRO A 62 -6.65 8.88 -20.17
CA PRO A 62 -7.62 9.41 -19.20
C PRO A 62 -7.00 9.91 -17.88
N ASN A 63 -7.44 11.08 -17.41
CA ASN A 63 -6.89 11.76 -16.24
C ASN A 63 -7.97 12.23 -15.24
N HIS A 64 -7.57 12.47 -13.99
CA HIS A 64 -8.42 13.07 -12.95
C HIS A 64 -9.72 12.31 -12.63
N ASN A 65 -9.81 11.02 -12.95
CA ASN A 65 -10.99 10.22 -12.67
C ASN A 65 -10.98 9.72 -11.22
N LYS A 66 -12.17 9.51 -10.66
CA LYS A 66 -12.32 9.05 -9.27
C LYS A 66 -13.08 7.73 -9.24
N ILE A 67 -12.40 6.67 -8.85
CA ILE A 67 -13.00 5.37 -8.61
C ILE A 67 -13.21 5.24 -7.12
N GLY A 68 -14.45 5.35 -6.69
CA GLY A 68 -14.84 5.42 -5.28
C GLY A 68 -14.65 6.81 -4.69
N LEU A 69 -15.30 7.03 -3.55
CA LEU A 69 -15.26 8.22 -2.71
C LEU A 69 -15.56 7.79 -1.27
N ALA A 70 -15.36 8.70 -0.32
CA ALA A 70 -15.71 8.46 1.08
C ALA A 70 -17.15 7.96 1.27
N GLY A 71 -17.30 6.75 1.83
CA GLY A 71 -18.57 6.05 2.03
C GLY A 71 -19.27 5.59 0.75
N LYS A 72 -18.60 5.64 -0.41
CA LYS A 72 -19.17 5.36 -1.74
C LYS A 72 -18.25 4.49 -2.62
N GLY A 73 -17.41 3.66 -2.01
CA GLY A 73 -16.57 2.70 -2.72
C GLY A 73 -17.35 1.76 -3.64
N ASN A 74 -16.68 1.26 -4.69
CA ASN A 74 -17.20 0.20 -5.54
C ASN A 74 -16.85 -1.17 -4.97
N ILE A 75 -17.60 -2.21 -5.35
CA ILE A 75 -17.19 -3.61 -5.19
C ILE A 75 -16.58 -4.07 -6.52
N ILE A 76 -15.30 -4.44 -6.51
CA ILE A 76 -14.54 -4.85 -7.69
C ILE A 76 -13.93 -6.23 -7.41
N SER A 77 -14.58 -7.28 -7.89
CA SER A 77 -14.22 -8.63 -7.46
C SER A 77 -14.35 -9.68 -8.53
N ASN A 78 -13.64 -10.80 -8.34
CA ASN A 78 -13.72 -12.01 -9.17
C ASN A 78 -13.44 -11.80 -10.66
N ASN A 79 -12.77 -10.71 -11.06
CA ASN A 79 -12.41 -10.48 -12.46
C ASN A 79 -11.22 -11.36 -12.87
N GLY A 80 -11.18 -11.74 -14.14
CA GLY A 80 -10.14 -12.63 -14.69
C GLY A 80 -8.76 -11.98 -14.85
N GLY A 81 -8.66 -10.65 -14.71
CA GLY A 81 -7.44 -9.88 -14.62
C GLY A 81 -7.28 -9.18 -13.27
N ASN A 82 -6.78 -7.94 -13.29
CA ASN A 82 -6.63 -7.10 -12.10
C ASN A 82 -7.99 -6.48 -11.68
N GLY A 83 -8.07 -5.96 -10.46
CA GLY A 83 -9.21 -5.14 -10.05
C GLY A 83 -9.28 -3.84 -10.85
N ILE A 84 -8.21 -3.03 -10.77
CA ILE A 84 -8.02 -1.80 -11.52
C ILE A 84 -6.65 -1.85 -12.21
N THR A 85 -6.57 -1.46 -13.49
CA THR A 85 -5.30 -1.32 -14.21
C THR A 85 -5.16 0.06 -14.84
N VAL A 86 -3.97 0.65 -14.73
CA VAL A 86 -3.59 1.90 -15.39
C VAL A 86 -2.38 1.63 -16.29
N MET A 87 -2.52 1.87 -17.59
CA MET A 87 -1.69 1.22 -18.61
C MET A 87 -0.47 2.04 -19.07
N THR A 88 -0.54 3.36 -19.01
CA THR A 88 0.45 4.25 -19.64
C THR A 88 0.78 5.46 -18.78
N PRO A 89 1.97 6.08 -18.98
CA PRO A 89 2.34 7.32 -18.29
C PRO A 89 1.46 8.54 -18.58
N ALA A 90 0.51 8.45 -19.51
CA ALA A 90 -0.42 9.53 -19.82
C ALA A 90 -1.66 9.55 -18.91
N GLU A 91 -1.88 8.51 -18.09
CA GLU A 91 -3.00 8.40 -17.17
C GLU A 91 -2.58 8.78 -15.75
N LEU A 92 -2.70 10.08 -15.45
CA LEU A 92 -2.30 10.69 -14.19
C LEU A 92 -3.51 11.12 -13.36
N TYR A 93 -3.27 11.30 -12.07
CA TYR A 93 -4.20 11.93 -11.15
C TYR A 93 -5.52 11.16 -10.97
N ASN A 94 -5.50 9.85 -11.24
CA ASN A 94 -6.67 8.99 -11.09
C ASN A 94 -6.73 8.45 -9.66
N THR A 95 -7.76 8.85 -8.92
CA THR A 95 -7.90 8.53 -7.49
C THR A 95 -8.71 7.26 -7.27
N PHE A 96 -8.20 6.34 -6.46
CA PHE A 96 -8.90 5.12 -6.05
C PHE A 96 -9.15 5.15 -4.55
N ALA A 97 -10.39 5.36 -4.13
CA ALA A 97 -10.73 5.59 -2.73
C ALA A 97 -11.81 4.64 -2.22
N GLU A 98 -11.54 4.00 -1.08
CA GLU A 98 -12.48 3.18 -0.29
C GLU A 98 -13.17 2.04 -1.07
N ASN A 99 -12.59 1.61 -2.19
CA ASN A 99 -13.12 0.48 -2.96
C ASN A 99 -12.91 -0.84 -2.20
N SER A 100 -13.88 -1.74 -2.31
CA SER A 100 -13.77 -3.14 -1.89
C SER A 100 -13.26 -3.96 -3.08
N ILE A 101 -11.96 -4.25 -3.10
CA ILE A 101 -11.29 -4.96 -4.19
C ILE A 101 -10.79 -6.30 -3.65
N TYR A 102 -11.24 -7.41 -4.22
CA TYR A 102 -10.89 -8.76 -3.74
C TYR A 102 -11.16 -9.87 -4.77
N ASN A 103 -10.51 -11.03 -4.61
CA ASN A 103 -10.68 -12.22 -5.45
C ASN A 103 -10.46 -12.00 -6.96
N ASN A 104 -9.85 -10.90 -7.39
CA ASN A 104 -9.44 -10.75 -8.79
C ASN A 104 -8.24 -11.68 -9.05
N ALA A 105 -8.10 -12.20 -10.27
CA ALA A 105 -7.03 -13.16 -10.58
C ALA A 105 -5.63 -12.53 -10.52
N GLY A 106 -5.52 -11.23 -10.83
CA GLY A 106 -4.31 -10.43 -10.71
C GLY A 106 -4.22 -9.63 -9.40
N LEU A 107 -3.58 -8.47 -9.46
CA LEU A 107 -3.48 -7.50 -8.37
C LEU A 107 -4.81 -6.75 -8.17
N GLY A 108 -4.98 -6.14 -6.99
CA GLY A 108 -6.14 -5.28 -6.73
C GLY A 108 -6.08 -3.99 -7.56
N ILE A 109 -4.91 -3.36 -7.60
CA ILE A 109 -4.56 -2.21 -8.42
C ILE A 109 -3.20 -2.53 -9.04
N ASP A 110 -3.03 -2.31 -10.34
CA ASP A 110 -1.81 -2.56 -11.11
C ASP A 110 -1.50 -1.30 -11.95
N LEU A 111 -0.38 -0.64 -11.65
CA LEU A 111 0.14 0.51 -12.38
C LEU A 111 1.26 0.01 -13.29
N PHE A 112 1.03 0.03 -14.59
CA PHE A 112 1.96 -0.55 -15.55
C PHE A 112 3.38 0.06 -15.45
N PRO A 113 4.46 -0.73 -15.50
CA PRO A 113 4.56 -2.12 -15.96
C PRO A 113 3.88 -3.16 -15.07
N ALA A 114 3.27 -4.18 -15.68
CA ALA A 114 2.47 -5.17 -14.96
C ALA A 114 3.26 -5.87 -13.84
N GLY A 115 2.60 -6.00 -12.69
CA GLY A 115 3.18 -6.53 -11.46
C GLY A 115 3.43 -5.42 -10.44
N PRO A 116 3.77 -5.78 -9.20
CA PRO A 116 3.85 -4.79 -8.13
C PRO A 116 4.85 -3.70 -8.47
N SER A 117 4.43 -2.44 -8.38
CA SER A 117 5.28 -1.30 -8.65
C SER A 117 6.51 -1.31 -7.74
N MET A 118 7.60 -0.69 -8.19
CA MET A 118 8.76 -0.51 -7.32
C MET A 118 8.45 0.56 -6.26
N ASN A 119 9.11 0.46 -5.11
CA ASN A 119 9.01 1.43 -4.03
C ASN A 119 10.42 2.01 -3.81
N ASP A 120 10.82 2.93 -4.67
CA ASP A 120 12.17 3.50 -4.72
C ASP A 120 12.27 4.89 -4.08
N ALA A 121 13.50 5.19 -3.65
CA ALA A 121 13.78 6.33 -2.81
C ALA A 121 14.33 7.51 -3.61
N GLY A 122 13.61 8.64 -3.57
CA GLY A 122 14.10 9.93 -4.05
C GLY A 122 14.20 10.07 -5.57
N ASP A 123 13.45 9.28 -6.34
CA ASP A 123 13.27 9.50 -7.77
C ASP A 123 12.05 10.39 -8.05
N ALA A 124 11.95 10.82 -9.31
CA ALA A 124 10.71 11.36 -9.83
C ALA A 124 9.98 10.20 -10.48
N ASP A 125 9.06 9.64 -9.72
CA ASP A 125 7.90 8.86 -10.14
C ASP A 125 7.43 9.29 -11.56
N ILE A 126 7.73 8.49 -12.60
CA ILE A 126 7.25 8.67 -13.98
C ILE A 126 6.52 7.40 -14.41
N GLY A 127 5.21 7.53 -14.62
CA GLY A 127 4.38 6.45 -15.17
C GLY A 127 2.90 6.63 -14.84
N PRO A 128 2.07 5.59 -14.98
CA PRO A 128 0.66 5.66 -14.64
C PRO A 128 0.46 6.07 -13.18
N ASN A 129 -0.34 7.11 -12.92
CA ASN A 129 -0.44 7.75 -11.60
C ASN A 129 0.93 8.13 -11.01
N ASP A 130 1.83 8.59 -11.86
CA ASP A 130 3.24 8.83 -11.57
C ASP A 130 4.01 7.58 -11.06
N LEU A 131 3.40 6.39 -10.98
CA LEU A 131 3.95 5.23 -10.23
C LEU A 131 4.11 5.48 -8.74
N MET A 132 3.22 6.30 -8.17
CA MET A 132 3.24 6.64 -6.75
C MET A 132 3.58 5.44 -5.86
N ASN A 133 4.57 5.64 -4.99
CA ASN A 133 4.95 4.68 -3.97
C ASN A 133 3.76 4.22 -3.10
N PHE A 134 3.68 2.92 -2.82
CA PHE A 134 2.72 2.37 -1.86
C PHE A 134 3.23 2.45 -0.42
N PRO A 135 2.33 2.50 0.59
CA PRO A 135 2.74 2.50 1.98
C PRO A 135 3.50 1.21 2.35
N VAL A 136 4.44 1.33 3.28
CA VAL A 136 5.08 0.21 3.95
C VAL A 136 4.49 0.05 5.34
N ILE A 137 3.78 -1.04 5.58
CA ILE A 137 3.28 -1.37 6.92
C ILE A 137 4.41 -2.04 7.72
N GLN A 138 4.84 -1.39 8.80
CA GLN A 138 5.96 -1.87 9.63
C GLN A 138 5.50 -2.65 10.85
N ASN A 139 4.44 -2.17 11.51
CA ASN A 139 3.92 -2.78 12.72
C ASN A 139 2.40 -2.90 12.64
N VAL A 140 1.88 -4.05 13.05
CA VAL A 140 0.45 -4.30 13.25
C VAL A 140 0.32 -5.07 14.56
N ASN A 141 0.05 -4.36 15.65
CA ASN A 141 0.10 -4.93 17.01
C ASN A 141 -1.29 -4.92 17.63
N LEU A 142 -1.87 -6.09 17.86
CA LEU A 142 -3.13 -6.24 18.59
C LEU A 142 -2.87 -6.40 20.08
N ASN A 143 -3.39 -5.47 20.87
CA ASN A 143 -3.41 -5.58 22.31
C ASN A 143 -4.70 -6.29 22.77
N PHE A 144 -4.58 -7.54 23.19
CA PHE A 144 -5.74 -8.35 23.63
C PHE A 144 -6.43 -7.83 24.89
N SER A 145 -5.74 -7.03 25.72
CA SER A 145 -6.32 -6.52 26.96
C SER A 145 -7.40 -5.46 26.71
N ASN A 146 -7.31 -4.72 25.60
CA ASN A 146 -8.27 -3.67 25.25
C ASN A 146 -8.88 -3.83 23.83
N GLY A 147 -8.45 -4.83 23.06
CA GLY A 147 -8.94 -5.10 21.71
C GLY A 147 -8.52 -4.06 20.66
N VAL A 148 -7.53 -3.22 20.95
CA VAL A 148 -7.04 -2.19 20.03
C VAL A 148 -5.85 -2.72 19.25
N THR A 149 -5.90 -2.57 17.93
CA THR A 149 -4.78 -2.79 17.02
C THR A 149 -4.13 -1.46 16.68
N SER A 150 -2.84 -1.34 16.97
CA SER A 150 -1.99 -0.21 16.53
C SER A 150 -1.27 -0.59 15.24
N ILE A 151 -1.37 0.28 14.24
CA ILE A 151 -0.78 0.10 12.91
C ILE A 151 0.12 1.28 12.62
N SER A 152 1.38 1.03 12.30
CA SER A 152 2.30 2.08 11.90
C SER A 152 3.14 1.67 10.70
N GLY A 153 3.56 2.69 9.96
CA GLY A 153 4.33 2.49 8.77
C GLY A 153 4.89 3.78 8.20
N MET A 154 5.43 3.67 7.00
CA MET A 154 5.99 4.79 6.27
C MET A 154 5.55 4.82 4.82
N ILE A 155 5.79 5.94 4.18
CA ILE A 155 5.75 6.10 2.73
C ILE A 155 6.90 7.02 2.33
N ASP A 156 7.62 6.65 1.28
CA ASP A 156 8.55 7.57 0.63
C ASP A 156 7.78 8.37 -0.42
N TYR A 157 7.95 9.70 -0.43
CA TYR A 157 7.25 10.55 -1.39
C TYR A 157 8.08 11.79 -1.74
N ALA A 158 8.22 12.07 -3.04
CA ALA A 158 9.08 13.12 -3.58
C ALA A 158 8.41 14.50 -3.73
N VAL A 159 7.58 14.89 -2.74
CA VAL A 159 6.92 16.22 -2.66
C VAL A 159 5.67 16.40 -3.54
N ASN A 160 4.50 15.98 -3.02
CA ASN A 160 3.15 16.50 -3.39
C ASN A 160 2.15 16.38 -2.22
N ALA A 161 2.65 16.43 -0.98
CA ALA A 161 1.86 16.19 0.23
C ALA A 161 1.06 17.41 0.74
N GLY A 162 1.33 18.61 0.23
CA GLY A 162 0.75 19.87 0.72
C GLY A 162 0.72 19.99 2.26
N SER A 163 -0.21 20.75 2.81
CA SER A 163 -0.36 20.92 4.28
C SER A 163 -1.00 19.71 4.98
N ASN A 164 -1.57 18.77 4.22
CA ASN A 164 -2.41 17.68 4.71
C ASN A 164 -1.79 16.29 4.56
N GLY A 165 -0.54 16.19 4.11
CA GLY A 165 0.19 14.92 3.99
C GLY A 165 -0.26 14.03 2.84
N ILE A 166 0.39 12.87 2.73
CA ILE A 166 -0.09 11.76 1.87
C ILE A 166 -1.18 11.00 2.63
N LYS A 167 -2.32 10.76 1.99
CA LYS A 167 -3.41 9.97 2.58
C LYS A 167 -3.06 8.50 2.47
N ILE A 168 -3.15 7.78 3.58
CA ILE A 168 -2.97 6.33 3.66
C ILE A 168 -4.34 5.72 3.94
N GLU A 169 -4.87 4.91 3.02
CA GLU A 169 -6.09 4.14 3.26
C GLU A 169 -5.72 2.72 3.66
N LEU A 170 -6.31 2.20 4.73
CA LEU A 170 -6.04 0.86 5.25
C LEU A 170 -7.23 -0.06 5.00
N PHE A 171 -6.92 -1.32 4.71
CA PHE A 171 -7.92 -2.34 4.36
C PHE A 171 -7.60 -3.68 5.00
N LYS A 172 -8.63 -4.46 5.34
CA LYS A 172 -8.47 -5.92 5.50
C LYS A 172 -8.21 -6.52 4.13
N SER A 173 -7.18 -7.36 4.01
CA SER A 173 -6.87 -8.09 2.79
C SER A 173 -7.51 -9.48 2.76
N ASP A 174 -7.80 -9.95 1.55
CA ASP A 174 -8.28 -11.30 1.24
C ASP A 174 -7.16 -12.34 1.07
N ASN A 175 -5.89 -11.95 1.24
CA ASN A 175 -4.71 -12.82 1.12
C ASN A 175 -4.47 -13.41 -0.29
N ASN A 176 -4.41 -12.56 -1.32
CA ASN A 176 -4.03 -12.99 -2.66
C ASN A 176 -2.60 -13.59 -2.72
N ALA A 177 -2.39 -14.53 -3.65
CA ALA A 177 -1.13 -15.25 -3.89
C ALA A 177 0.09 -14.36 -4.21
N SER A 178 -0.09 -13.14 -4.73
CA SER A 178 1.00 -12.19 -4.96
C SER A 178 1.64 -11.69 -3.66
N GLY A 179 0.97 -11.86 -2.51
CA GLY A 179 1.33 -11.27 -1.23
C GLY A 179 1.03 -9.76 -1.14
N TYR A 180 0.76 -9.12 -2.27
CA TYR A 180 0.25 -7.77 -2.37
C TYR A 180 -1.26 -7.80 -2.26
N GLY A 181 -1.77 -7.16 -1.21
CA GLY A 181 -3.17 -7.32 -0.84
C GLY A 181 -4.12 -6.83 -1.91
N GLN A 182 -5.31 -7.45 -1.99
CA GLN A 182 -6.47 -6.73 -2.49
C GLN A 182 -7.23 -6.20 -1.27
N GLY A 183 -7.53 -4.89 -1.27
CA GLY A 183 -8.21 -4.23 -0.15
C GLY A 183 -9.70 -4.59 -0.12
N LYS A 184 -10.05 -5.67 0.57
CA LYS A 184 -11.42 -6.19 0.64
C LYS A 184 -12.34 -5.30 1.45
N GLU A 185 -11.91 -4.87 2.63
CA GLU A 185 -12.74 -4.09 3.55
C GLU A 185 -11.96 -2.86 4.01
N PHE A 186 -12.45 -1.67 3.70
CA PHE A 186 -11.88 -0.42 4.21
C PHE A 186 -12.05 -0.34 5.73
N ILE A 187 -10.96 -0.09 6.46
CA ILE A 187 -10.97 0.01 7.94
C ILE A 187 -10.74 1.43 8.44
N GLY A 188 -10.17 2.32 7.62
CA GLY A 188 -9.91 3.70 7.98
C GLY A 188 -8.72 4.29 7.24
N SER A 189 -8.35 5.52 7.60
CA SER A 189 -7.24 6.22 6.97
C SER A 189 -6.36 6.95 7.98
N ALA A 190 -5.10 7.14 7.61
CA ALA A 190 -4.13 7.99 8.30
C ALA A 190 -3.53 9.01 7.34
N ILE A 191 -2.81 9.98 7.90
CA ILE A 191 -2.04 10.95 7.16
C ILE A 191 -0.57 10.74 7.48
N ALA A 192 0.27 10.61 6.45
CA ALA A 192 1.71 10.61 6.60
C ALA A 192 2.22 12.02 6.91
N ASN A 193 3.10 12.13 7.89
CA ASN A 193 3.76 13.39 8.22
C ASN A 193 4.85 13.75 7.20
N SER A 194 5.54 14.88 7.41
CA SER A 194 6.60 15.37 6.51
C SER A 194 7.78 14.41 6.31
N SER A 195 7.93 13.42 7.20
CA SER A 195 8.96 12.38 7.14
C SER A 195 8.41 11.06 6.62
N GLY A 196 7.19 11.04 6.08
CA GLY A 196 6.54 9.84 5.56
C GLY A 196 5.92 8.92 6.61
N ASN A 197 6.03 9.24 7.90
CA ASN A 197 5.54 8.39 8.97
C ASN A 197 4.03 8.54 9.16
N TRP A 198 3.34 7.43 9.33
CA TRP A 198 1.90 7.40 9.59
C TRP A 198 1.56 6.39 10.69
N TYR A 199 0.47 6.68 11.41
CA TYR A 199 -0.05 5.85 12.48
C TYR A 199 -1.58 5.78 12.38
N PHE A 200 -2.12 4.60 12.62
CA PHE A 200 -3.55 4.34 12.70
C PHE A 200 -3.83 3.38 13.86
N SER A 201 -5.01 3.49 14.47
CA SER A 201 -5.47 2.50 15.45
C SER A 201 -6.94 2.23 15.32
N CYS A 202 -7.33 0.98 15.46
CA CYS A 202 -8.74 0.56 15.40
C CYS A 202 -9.02 -0.62 16.33
N SER A 203 -10.30 -0.91 16.53
CA SER A 203 -10.80 -2.08 17.27
C SER A 203 -11.60 -3.04 16.39
N CYS A 204 -11.50 -2.90 15.06
CA CYS A 204 -12.26 -3.67 14.07
C CYS A 204 -11.48 -4.87 13.48
N LEU A 205 -10.30 -5.16 14.02
CA LEU A 205 -9.39 -6.21 13.55
C LEU A 205 -9.27 -7.34 14.57
N SER A 206 -9.06 -8.54 14.05
CA SER A 206 -8.82 -9.79 14.77
C SER A 206 -7.45 -10.36 14.38
N ALA A 207 -6.85 -11.20 15.24
CA ALA A 207 -5.50 -11.73 15.00
C ALA A 207 -5.34 -12.55 13.70
N SER A 208 -6.44 -13.01 13.09
CA SER A 208 -6.44 -13.71 11.80
C SER A 208 -6.51 -12.80 10.58
N ASP A 209 -6.80 -11.51 10.77
CA ASP A 209 -6.88 -10.56 9.66
C ASP A 209 -5.49 -10.27 9.09
N LEU A 210 -5.47 -9.91 7.81
CA LEU A 210 -4.31 -9.31 7.15
C LEU A 210 -4.64 -7.86 6.82
N VAL A 211 -3.64 -6.99 6.91
CA VAL A 211 -3.81 -5.57 6.58
C VAL A 211 -2.97 -5.23 5.35
N THR A 212 -3.57 -4.46 4.45
CA THR A 212 -2.88 -3.78 3.34
C THR A 212 -3.27 -2.31 3.33
N ALA A 213 -2.58 -1.50 2.53
CA ALA A 213 -2.86 -0.08 2.42
C ALA A 213 -2.63 0.45 1.00
N THR A 214 -3.22 1.58 0.66
CA THR A 214 -2.86 2.39 -0.52
C THR A 214 -2.46 3.78 -0.05
N ALA A 215 -1.77 4.51 -0.91
CA ALA A 215 -1.48 5.92 -0.73
C ALA A 215 -2.13 6.75 -1.82
N ALA A 216 -2.57 7.96 -1.48
CA ALA A 216 -3.01 8.94 -2.44
C ALA A 216 -2.37 10.31 -2.17
N ASP A 217 -1.81 10.92 -3.22
CA ASP A 217 -1.29 12.28 -3.16
C ASP A 217 -2.42 13.32 -3.31
N LEU A 218 -2.08 14.61 -3.22
CA LEU A 218 -3.07 15.67 -3.34
C LEU A 218 -3.52 15.96 -4.77
N LEU A 219 -2.76 15.53 -5.77
CA LEU A 219 -3.12 15.70 -7.18
C LEU A 219 -4.14 14.64 -7.60
N GLY A 220 -4.19 13.52 -6.87
CA GLY A 220 -5.13 12.43 -7.05
C GLY A 220 -4.49 11.14 -7.52
N ASN A 221 -3.17 11.07 -7.64
CA ASN A 221 -2.47 9.81 -7.93
C ASN A 221 -2.71 8.84 -6.77
N THR A 222 -3.06 7.60 -7.08
CA THR A 222 -3.19 6.53 -6.08
C THR A 222 -2.24 5.40 -6.44
N SER A 223 -1.50 4.93 -5.44
CA SER A 223 -0.59 3.80 -5.55
C SER A 223 -1.31 2.46 -5.58
N GLU A 224 -0.55 1.42 -5.90
CA GLU A 224 -0.99 0.05 -5.69
C GLU A 224 -1.16 -0.27 -4.20
N PHE A 225 -1.67 -1.47 -3.91
CA PHE A 225 -1.74 -1.95 -2.54
C PHE A 225 -0.36 -2.31 -2.00
N SER A 226 -0.15 -2.08 -0.71
CA SER A 226 1.01 -2.57 0.06
C SER A 226 1.08 -4.09 0.12
N LEU A 227 2.28 -4.60 0.39
CA LEU A 227 2.45 -5.98 0.84
C LEU A 227 1.60 -6.23 2.10
N ASN A 228 0.92 -7.38 2.13
CA ASN A 228 0.12 -7.80 3.27
C ASN A 228 0.95 -7.89 4.55
N SER A 229 0.42 -7.35 5.63
CA SER A 229 1.00 -7.45 6.96
C SER A 229 0.08 -8.22 7.89
N SER A 230 0.66 -9.20 8.58
CA SER A 230 -0.03 -10.01 9.58
C SER A 230 -0.03 -9.33 10.94
N ILE A 231 -1.08 -9.57 11.71
CA ILE A 231 -1.22 -9.01 13.05
C ILE A 231 -0.36 -9.80 14.04
N THR A 232 0.52 -9.10 14.74
CA THR A 232 1.28 -9.66 15.86
C THR A 232 0.51 -9.46 17.16
N VAL A 233 0.41 -10.53 17.94
CA VAL A 233 -0.26 -10.54 19.24
C VAL A 233 0.77 -10.29 20.34
N GLY A 234 0.68 -9.12 20.98
CA GLY A 234 1.51 -8.78 22.14
C GLY A 234 0.76 -9.01 23.45
N VAL A 235 1.40 -9.68 24.41
CA VAL A 235 0.97 -9.68 25.82
C VAL A 235 1.94 -8.77 26.57
N ASN A 236 1.54 -7.52 26.82
CA ASN A 236 2.37 -6.49 27.43
C ASN A 236 3.69 -6.19 26.70
N ASP A 237 3.62 -5.70 25.47
CA ASP A 237 4.73 -4.86 24.99
C ASP A 237 4.56 -3.48 25.63
N ALA A 238 5.42 -3.20 26.62
CA ALA A 238 5.67 -1.84 27.07
C ALA A 238 5.96 -1.00 25.83
N THR A 239 5.05 -0.09 25.51
CA THR A 239 5.18 1.02 24.54
C THR A 239 6.45 0.91 23.71
N VAL A 240 6.36 0.28 22.53
CA VAL A 240 7.42 0.39 21.52
C VAL A 240 7.53 1.89 21.24
N ASN A 241 8.54 2.53 21.84
CA ASN A 241 8.88 3.89 21.48
C ASN A 241 9.25 3.84 19.99
N ASP A 242 8.45 4.52 19.17
CA ASP A 242 8.61 4.75 17.73
C ASP A 242 9.84 5.63 17.43
N ASN A 243 11.02 5.19 17.91
CA ASN A 243 12.25 5.95 17.82
C ASN A 243 13.18 5.46 16.70
N VAL A 244 12.73 4.52 15.86
CA VAL A 244 13.52 3.94 14.75
C VAL A 244 12.66 3.75 13.51
N LEU A 245 13.06 4.45 12.45
CA LEU A 245 12.54 4.41 11.09
C LEU A 245 13.45 3.53 10.21
N LEU A 246 12.84 2.80 9.27
CA LEU A 246 13.52 1.98 8.25
C LEU A 246 12.93 2.14 6.87
N TYR A 247 13.66 2.76 5.96
CA TYR A 247 13.16 3.06 4.62
C TYR A 247 14.26 3.01 3.55
N PRO A 248 13.96 2.58 2.31
CA PRO A 248 12.74 1.87 1.92
C PRO A 248 12.71 0.47 2.54
N ASN A 249 11.53 -0.16 2.59
CA ASN A 249 11.37 -1.54 3.05
C ASN A 249 10.05 -2.12 2.51
N PRO A 250 10.01 -2.91 1.43
CA PRO A 250 11.12 -3.64 0.87
C PRO A 250 12.20 -2.76 0.24
N ALA A 251 13.44 -3.26 0.22
CA ALA A 251 14.58 -2.54 -0.33
C ALA A 251 15.45 -3.45 -1.18
N ASN A 252 16.02 -2.89 -2.25
CA ASN A 252 16.90 -3.64 -3.16
C ASN A 252 18.37 -3.57 -2.74
N SER A 253 18.85 -2.38 -2.38
CA SER A 253 20.30 -2.15 -2.20
C SER A 253 20.66 -1.52 -0.87
N ILE A 254 19.80 -0.64 -0.37
CA ILE A 254 20.06 0.17 0.81
C ILE A 254 18.79 0.22 1.64
N VAL A 255 18.95 0.06 2.95
CA VAL A 255 17.94 0.43 3.94
C VAL A 255 18.51 1.54 4.80
N VAL A 256 17.82 2.67 4.86
CA VAL A 256 18.14 3.78 5.75
C VAL A 256 17.49 3.52 7.11
N VAL A 257 18.29 3.59 8.16
CA VAL A 257 17.85 3.62 9.55
C VAL A 257 17.89 5.05 10.06
N GLU A 258 16.78 5.56 10.57
CA GLU A 258 16.74 6.90 11.15
C GLU A 258 16.14 6.89 12.56
N PHE A 259 16.74 7.63 13.48
CA PHE A 259 16.34 7.67 14.89
C PHE A 259 15.53 8.92 15.23
N SER A 260 14.49 8.79 16.05
CA SER A 260 13.74 9.94 16.58
C SER A 260 14.42 10.56 17.81
N ASP A 261 15.38 9.87 18.40
CA ASP A 261 16.17 10.32 19.54
C ASP A 261 17.66 9.96 19.38
N THR A 262 18.50 10.46 20.29
CA THR A 262 19.95 10.23 20.25
C THR A 262 20.39 8.94 20.95
N LYS A 263 19.46 8.13 21.51
CA LYS A 263 19.81 6.97 22.34
C LYS A 263 20.51 5.86 21.56
N PHE A 264 20.26 5.81 20.25
CA PHE A 264 20.80 4.80 19.35
C PHE A 264 21.93 5.32 18.46
N GLN A 265 22.34 6.59 18.61
CA GLN A 265 23.57 7.07 17.98
C GLN A 265 24.77 6.26 18.50
N SER A 266 25.73 5.95 17.63
CA SER A 266 26.91 5.13 17.97
C SER A 266 26.56 3.71 18.44
N SER A 267 25.41 3.15 18.01
CA SER A 267 25.01 1.78 18.34
C SER A 267 25.47 0.77 17.28
N ASP A 268 25.65 -0.47 17.72
CA ASP A 268 25.91 -1.60 16.84
C ASP A 268 24.58 -2.14 16.32
N TYR A 269 24.58 -2.55 15.06
CA TYR A 269 23.47 -3.28 14.47
C TYR A 269 23.90 -4.67 13.99
N LYS A 270 22.93 -5.57 13.93
CA LYS A 270 23.04 -6.91 13.36
C LYS A 270 21.80 -7.16 12.50
N ILE A 271 21.98 -7.71 11.30
CA ILE A 271 20.90 -8.25 10.48
C ILE A 271 20.95 -9.76 10.62
N VAL A 272 19.81 -10.34 10.93
CA VAL A 272 19.64 -11.77 11.21
C VAL A 272 18.63 -12.34 10.22
N ASN A 273 18.92 -13.51 9.63
CA ASN A 273 17.96 -14.21 8.78
C ASN A 273 16.88 -14.92 9.61
N VAL A 274 15.88 -15.51 8.95
CA VAL A 274 14.78 -16.24 9.61
C VAL A 274 15.24 -17.47 10.41
N LEU A 275 16.44 -18.00 10.14
CA LEU A 275 17.04 -19.12 10.87
C LEU A 275 17.79 -18.66 12.13
N GLY A 276 17.90 -17.35 12.38
CA GLY A 276 18.63 -16.79 13.51
C GLY A 276 20.12 -16.57 13.24
N GLU A 277 20.58 -16.73 12.00
CA GLU A 277 21.98 -16.52 11.62
C GLU A 277 22.24 -15.04 11.36
N ILE A 278 23.35 -14.53 11.90
CA ILE A 278 23.79 -13.15 11.65
C ILE A 278 24.40 -13.07 10.25
N VAL A 279 23.77 -12.32 9.36
CA VAL A 279 24.18 -12.17 7.95
C VAL A 279 24.89 -10.85 7.67
N LEU A 280 24.66 -9.82 8.48
CA LEU A 280 25.35 -8.53 8.37
C LEU A 280 25.51 -7.88 9.76
N THR A 281 26.59 -7.15 9.96
CA THR A 281 26.79 -6.33 11.16
C THR A 281 27.42 -5.01 10.78
N GLY A 282 27.19 -3.96 11.59
CA GLY A 282 27.90 -2.70 11.42
C GLY A 282 27.64 -1.72 12.55
N HIS A 283 28.10 -0.50 12.34
CA HIS A 283 28.04 0.58 13.33
C HIS A 283 27.24 1.76 12.78
N LEU A 284 26.26 2.21 13.55
CA LEU A 284 25.46 3.41 13.28
C LEU A 284 26.18 4.59 13.88
N LYS A 285 26.47 5.63 13.09
CA LYS A 285 27.24 6.80 13.54
C LYS A 285 26.33 7.97 13.87
N GLU A 286 25.30 8.17 13.06
CA GLU A 286 24.48 9.38 13.08
C GLU A 286 23.04 9.07 13.45
N ILE A 287 22.18 10.09 13.44
CA ILE A 287 20.73 9.90 13.55
C ILE A 287 20.20 9.14 12.33
N ARG A 288 20.75 9.40 11.15
CA ARG A 288 20.35 8.80 9.88
C ARG A 288 21.53 8.02 9.29
N ASN A 289 21.34 6.74 8.99
CA ASN A 289 22.42 5.86 8.52
C ASN A 289 21.93 5.00 7.36
N ALA A 290 22.69 4.94 6.27
CA ALA A 290 22.43 4.01 5.18
C ALA A 290 23.13 2.67 5.45
N ILE A 291 22.37 1.57 5.43
CA ILE A 291 22.89 0.20 5.50
C ILE A 291 22.82 -0.41 4.10
N ASN A 292 23.97 -0.81 3.56
CA ASN A 292 24.04 -1.51 2.27
C ASN A 292 23.68 -3.00 2.47
N ILE A 293 22.65 -3.45 1.76
CA ILE A 293 22.13 -4.82 1.78
C ILE A 293 22.22 -5.51 0.42
N ASN A 294 22.97 -4.97 -0.56
CA ASN A 294 23.10 -5.55 -1.91
C ASN A 294 23.58 -7.01 -1.92
N THR A 295 24.33 -7.41 -0.90
CA THR A 295 24.89 -8.77 -0.79
C THR A 295 23.94 -9.77 -0.15
N LEU A 296 22.78 -9.34 0.35
CA LEU A 296 21.77 -10.22 0.94
C LEU A 296 20.90 -10.84 -0.15
N ALA A 297 20.42 -12.06 0.09
CA ALA A 297 19.46 -12.72 -0.78
C ALA A 297 18.06 -12.08 -0.62
N GLU A 298 17.19 -12.25 -1.62
CA GLU A 298 15.81 -11.75 -1.60
C GLU A 298 14.94 -12.50 -0.57
N GLU A 299 15.01 -12.07 0.68
CA GLU A 299 14.33 -12.71 1.82
C GLU A 299 13.94 -11.70 2.91
N VAL A 300 13.32 -12.20 3.98
CA VAL A 300 12.99 -11.43 5.18
C VAL A 300 14.12 -11.54 6.21
N TYR A 301 14.50 -10.39 6.77
CA TYR A 301 15.51 -10.28 7.81
C TYR A 301 15.00 -9.50 9.02
N CYS A 302 15.69 -9.66 10.15
CA CYS A 302 15.50 -8.87 11.36
C CYS A 302 16.72 -7.98 11.59
N LEU A 303 16.54 -6.66 11.55
CA LEU A 303 17.50 -5.70 12.04
C LEU A 303 17.37 -5.60 13.56
N GLN A 304 18.45 -5.91 14.27
CA GLN A 304 18.60 -5.71 15.69
C GLN A 304 19.58 -4.57 15.95
N ILE A 305 19.14 -3.56 16.72
CA ILE A 305 19.97 -2.45 17.17
C ILE A 305 20.02 -2.50 18.69
N ASN A 306 21.23 -2.55 19.26
CA ASN A 306 21.41 -2.54 20.70
C ASN A 306 21.92 -1.16 21.13
N GLY A 307 21.07 -0.38 21.80
CA GLY A 307 21.46 0.82 22.51
C GLY A 307 22.08 0.48 23.87
N ARG A 308 22.41 1.51 24.67
CA ARG A 308 23.06 1.29 25.99
C ARG A 308 22.20 0.47 26.97
N ASN A 309 20.89 0.70 26.99
CA ASN A 309 19.95 0.02 27.90
C ASN A 309 18.70 -0.53 27.19
N ASP A 310 18.55 -0.27 25.89
CA ASP A 310 17.36 -0.60 25.10
C ASP A 310 17.76 -1.42 23.88
N LYS A 311 16.85 -2.29 23.44
CA LYS A 311 17.01 -3.11 22.24
C LYS A 311 15.86 -2.82 21.29
N ILE A 312 16.18 -2.57 20.03
CA ILE A 312 15.19 -2.40 18.97
C ILE A 312 15.33 -3.55 17.97
N ILE A 313 14.18 -4.11 17.60
CA ILE A 313 14.07 -5.09 16.52
C ILE A 313 13.13 -4.51 15.47
N ARG A 314 13.51 -4.66 14.21
CA ARG A 314 12.69 -4.29 13.07
C ARG A 314 12.85 -5.28 11.93
N LYS A 315 11.78 -5.49 11.17
CA LYS A 315 11.77 -6.32 9.98
C LYS A 315 12.37 -5.57 8.79
N ILE A 316 13.21 -6.24 7.99
CA ILE A 316 13.69 -5.82 6.68
C ILE A 316 13.20 -6.85 5.66
N ILE A 317 12.76 -6.40 4.50
CA ILE A 317 12.38 -7.22 3.35
C ILE A 317 13.34 -6.86 2.21
N LYS A 318 14.19 -7.79 1.81
CA LYS A 318 15.10 -7.63 0.66
C LYS A 318 14.41 -8.12 -0.60
N ARG A 319 14.57 -7.36 -1.69
CA ARG A 319 14.14 -7.70 -3.05
C ARG A 319 15.24 -7.49 -4.05
#